data_AF-A0A945RZH3-F1
#
_entry.id   AF-A0A945RZH3-F1
#
_cell.length_a   1.000
_cell.length_b   1.000
_cell.length_c   1.000
_cell.angle_alpha   90.00
_cell.angle_beta   90.00
_cell.angle_gamma   90.00
#
_symmetry.space_group_name_H-M   'P 1'
#
loop_
_entity.id
_entity.type
_entity.pdbx_description
1 polymer ?
#
loop_
_entity_poly.entity_id
_entity_poly.type
_entity_poly.pdbx_seq_one_letter_code
_entity_poly.pdbx_strand_id
1 'polypeptide(L)'
;MKSSERQISPQSAVEELLELMTDERFTRHIEASLEQTAMAFESPPCQVVSAADLLECVAHFTQVAVATVLSGQAIPEFEAQEQALEILDRHYVSGPATGHEAAILAVIELGEDALPDIIEALKVGMKTHFQSRHMRWAYSRLVSSRPWRERCAIAAACRDRLRHLLPDALLDLAPHRLEPVLLDVLTAYVGCTSTLFQVVSG
;
A
#
# COMPACT_ATOMS: atom_id res chain seq x y z
N MET A 1 28.43 21.52 17.35
CA MET A 1 28.39 20.05 17.14
C MET A 1 28.04 19.80 15.69
N LYS A 2 29.01 19.40 14.85
CA LYS A 2 28.73 19.02 13.46
C LYS A 2 28.06 17.66 13.48
N SER A 3 26.80 17.59 13.09
CA SER A 3 26.12 16.31 12.86
C SER A 3 26.92 15.59 11.77
N SER A 4 27.53 14.47 12.14
CA SER A 4 28.18 13.58 11.18
C SER A 4 27.06 12.92 10.38
N GLU A 5 26.58 13.58 9.33
CA GLU A 5 25.74 12.95 8.32
C GLU A 5 26.52 11.75 7.82
N ARG A 6 26.06 10.54 8.16
CA ARG A 6 26.65 9.31 7.64
C ARG A 6 26.61 9.42 6.12
N GLN A 7 27.77 9.56 5.52
CA GLN A 7 27.91 9.59 4.07
C GLN A 7 27.75 8.16 3.56
N ILE A 8 26.49 7.71 3.45
CA ILE A 8 26.13 6.38 2.98
C ILE A 8 26.34 6.38 1.46
N SER A 9 27.09 5.39 0.96
CA SER A 9 27.33 5.22 -0.48
C SER A 9 26.01 4.99 -1.24
N PRO A 10 25.90 5.35 -2.53
CA PRO A 10 24.71 5.06 -3.33
C PRO A 10 24.32 3.57 -3.29
N GLN A 11 25.30 2.66 -3.35
CA GLN A 11 25.07 1.23 -3.30
C GLN A 11 24.46 0.79 -1.96
N SER A 12 25.03 1.26 -0.85
CA SER A 12 24.49 0.96 0.48
C SER A 12 23.10 1.54 0.68
N ALA A 13 22.82 2.72 0.11
CA ALA A 13 21.47 3.30 0.14
C ALA A 13 20.46 2.46 -0.66
N VAL A 14 20.87 1.83 -1.77
CA VAL A 14 20.03 0.90 -2.53
C VAL A 14 19.75 -0.38 -1.75
N GLU A 15 20.75 -0.95 -1.08
CA GLU A 15 20.57 -2.15 -0.25
C GLU A 15 19.60 -1.89 0.90
N GLU A 16 19.80 -0.80 1.64
CA GLU A 16 18.92 -0.40 2.75
C GLU A 16 17.50 -0.07 2.24
N LEU A 17 17.39 0.57 1.06
CA LEU A 17 16.09 0.88 0.46
C LEU A 17 15.33 -0.41 0.09
N LEU A 18 15.99 -1.36 -0.56
CA LEU A 18 15.37 -2.63 -0.92
C LEU A 18 14.96 -3.42 0.33
N GLU A 19 15.83 -3.49 1.35
CA GLU A 19 15.53 -4.16 2.62
C GLU A 19 14.28 -3.57 3.29
N LEU A 20 14.18 -2.24 3.37
CA LEU A 20 13.02 -1.57 3.94
C LEU A 20 11.75 -1.77 3.10
N MET A 21 11.87 -1.71 1.77
CA MET A 21 10.71 -1.85 0.87
C MET A 21 10.18 -3.29 0.82
N THR A 22 11.04 -4.28 1.05
CA THR A 22 10.67 -5.71 1.13
C THR A 22 10.60 -6.22 2.56
N ASP A 23 10.32 -5.35 3.54
CA ASP A 23 10.25 -5.75 4.95
C ASP A 23 9.05 -6.70 5.18
N GLU A 24 9.36 -8.00 5.23
CA GLU A 24 8.39 -9.06 5.48
C GLU A 24 7.77 -8.97 6.88
N ARG A 25 8.48 -8.41 7.86
CA ARG A 25 7.93 -8.24 9.22
C ARG A 25 6.82 -7.20 9.19
N PHE A 26 7.07 -6.08 8.50
CA PHE A 26 6.05 -5.05 8.32
C PHE A 26 4.87 -5.55 7.50
N THR A 27 5.12 -6.31 6.43
CA THR A 27 4.04 -6.92 5.64
C THR A 27 3.17 -7.85 6.47
N ARG A 28 3.78 -8.77 7.25
CA ARG A 28 3.04 -9.67 8.14
C ARG A 28 2.29 -8.92 9.24
N HIS A 29 2.85 -7.82 9.75
CA HIS A 29 2.18 -6.97 10.73
C HIS A 29 0.92 -6.33 10.13
N ILE A 30 0.99 -5.80 8.90
CA ILE A 30 -0.18 -5.25 8.20
C ILE A 30 -1.25 -6.33 8.05
N GLU A 31 -0.89 -7.50 7.52
CA GLU A 31 -1.83 -8.60 7.27
C GLU A 31 -2.50 -9.07 8.56
N ALA A 32 -1.71 -9.33 9.61
CA ALA A 32 -2.24 -9.76 10.90
C ALA A 32 -3.16 -8.70 11.54
N SER A 33 -2.80 -7.42 11.42
CA SER A 33 -3.60 -6.32 11.94
C SER A 33 -4.94 -6.18 11.21
N LEU A 34 -4.93 -6.30 9.88
CA LEU A 34 -6.15 -6.23 9.07
C LEU A 34 -7.06 -7.43 9.30
N GLU A 35 -6.49 -8.63 9.45
CA GLU A 35 -7.25 -9.83 9.79
C GLU A 35 -7.90 -9.69 11.17
N GLN A 36 -7.14 -9.23 12.17
CA GLN A 36 -7.68 -8.97 13.50
C GLN A 36 -8.80 -7.93 13.49
N THR A 37 -8.65 -6.85 12.72
CA THR A 37 -9.70 -5.84 12.56
C THR A 37 -10.96 -6.44 11.92
N ALA A 38 -10.81 -7.26 10.88
CA ALA A 38 -11.94 -7.91 10.20
C ALA A 38 -12.67 -8.90 11.11
N MET A 39 -11.95 -9.73 11.87
CA MET A 39 -12.56 -10.64 12.85
C MET A 39 -13.34 -9.88 13.92
N ALA A 40 -12.82 -8.74 14.40
CA ALA A 40 -13.53 -7.89 15.34
C ALA A 40 -14.78 -7.23 14.72
N PHE A 41 -14.85 -7.17 13.38
CA PHE A 41 -15.91 -6.56 12.60
C PHE A 41 -17.02 -7.54 12.17
N GLU A 42 -16.87 -8.85 12.44
CA GLU A 42 -17.93 -9.86 12.21
C GLU A 42 -19.24 -9.52 12.94
N SER A 43 -19.18 -8.65 13.96
CA SER A 43 -20.34 -7.99 14.56
C SER A 43 -20.24 -6.49 14.30
N PRO A 44 -20.72 -5.99 13.15
CA PRO A 44 -20.61 -4.57 12.81
C PRO A 44 -21.34 -3.70 13.84
N PRO A 45 -20.88 -2.46 14.07
CA PRO A 45 -21.47 -1.57 15.07
C PRO A 45 -22.90 -1.13 14.74
N CYS A 46 -23.32 -1.31 13.49
CA CYS A 46 -24.65 -0.99 12.99
C CYS A 46 -25.15 -2.09 12.03
N GLN A 47 -26.47 -2.24 11.93
CA GLN A 47 -27.09 -3.04 10.88
C GLN A 47 -27.00 -2.27 9.56
N VAL A 48 -26.53 -2.93 8.51
CA VAL A 48 -26.30 -2.30 7.21
C VAL A 48 -27.49 -2.56 6.30
N VAL A 49 -28.43 -1.61 6.28
CA VAL A 49 -29.68 -1.72 5.51
C VAL A 49 -29.83 -0.60 4.47
N SER A 50 -28.90 0.35 4.44
CA SER A 50 -28.89 1.47 3.51
C SER A 50 -27.47 1.83 3.05
N ALA A 51 -27.40 2.65 2.00
CA ALA A 51 -26.14 3.21 1.53
C ALA A 51 -25.43 4.07 2.59
N ALA A 52 -26.19 4.80 3.42
CA ALA A 52 -25.62 5.60 4.51
C ALA A 52 -24.99 4.72 5.58
N ASP A 53 -25.68 3.64 5.98
CA ASP A 53 -25.15 2.68 6.96
C ASP A 53 -23.87 2.02 6.43
N LEU A 54 -23.81 1.71 5.14
CA LEU A 54 -22.60 1.18 4.53
C LEU A 54 -21.44 2.17 4.61
N LEU A 55 -21.66 3.45 4.30
CA LEU A 55 -20.62 4.48 4.35
C LEU A 55 -20.06 4.65 5.77
N GLU A 56 -20.92 4.69 6.78
CA GLU A 56 -20.52 4.74 8.19
C GLU A 56 -19.73 3.48 8.58
N CYS A 57 -20.23 2.31 8.16
CA CYS A 57 -19.62 1.01 8.41
C CYS A 57 -18.20 0.90 7.83
N VAL A 58 -18.00 1.24 6.55
CA VAL A 58 -16.68 1.17 5.92
C VAL A 58 -15.72 2.24 6.44
N ALA A 59 -16.23 3.44 6.77
CA ALA A 59 -15.41 4.48 7.40
C ALA A 59 -14.92 4.01 8.79
N HIS A 60 -15.80 3.42 9.59
CA HIS A 60 -15.42 2.87 10.90
C HIS A 60 -14.38 1.76 10.77
N PHE A 61 -14.59 0.80 9.84
CA PHE A 61 -13.61 -0.23 9.55
C PHE A 61 -12.23 0.37 9.22
N THR A 62 -12.19 1.34 8.32
CA THR A 62 -10.95 2.01 7.90
C THR A 62 -10.27 2.74 9.06
N GLN A 63 -11.01 3.45 9.93
CA GLN A 63 -10.45 4.09 11.11
C GLN A 63 -9.78 3.08 12.05
N VAL A 64 -10.48 1.98 12.35
CA VAL A 64 -9.95 0.94 13.24
C VAL A 64 -8.73 0.28 12.62
N ALA A 65 -8.77 -0.06 11.33
CA ALA A 65 -7.64 -0.67 10.63
C ALA A 65 -6.41 0.26 10.60
N VAL A 66 -6.60 1.56 10.35
CA VAL A 66 -5.50 2.55 10.41
C VAL A 66 -4.93 2.65 11.83
N ALA A 67 -5.79 2.73 12.84
CA ALA A 67 -5.35 2.79 14.24
C ALA A 67 -4.59 1.52 14.64
N THR A 68 -5.04 0.33 14.24
CA THR A 68 -4.37 -0.93 14.55
C THR A 68 -3.01 -1.04 13.84
N VAL A 69 -2.97 -0.84 12.53
CA VAL A 69 -1.75 -1.00 11.73
C VAL A 69 -0.69 0.03 12.13
N LEU A 70 -1.10 1.29 12.35
CA LEU A 70 -0.19 2.41 12.62
C LEU A 70 -0.07 2.76 14.10
N SER A 71 -0.42 1.83 15.00
CA SER A 71 -0.20 1.97 16.45
C SER A 71 -0.85 3.21 17.08
N GLY A 72 -2.16 3.38 16.86
CA GLY A 72 -2.98 4.40 17.50
C GLY A 72 -3.09 5.72 16.73
N GLN A 73 -2.62 5.78 15.48
CA GLN A 73 -2.92 6.94 14.63
C GLN A 73 -4.41 6.97 14.33
N ALA A 74 -5.09 8.02 14.79
CA ALA A 74 -6.47 8.28 14.44
C ALA A 74 -6.52 9.14 13.17
N ILE A 75 -7.47 8.82 12.29
CA ILE A 75 -7.84 9.67 11.15
C ILE A 75 -9.28 10.16 11.34
N PRO A 76 -9.60 11.39 10.92
CA PRO A 76 -10.97 11.88 10.91
C PRO A 76 -11.89 10.98 10.07
N GLU A 77 -13.17 10.92 10.44
CA GLU A 77 -14.16 10.09 9.77
C GLU A 77 -14.27 10.38 8.27
N PHE A 78 -14.25 11.67 7.88
CA PHE A 78 -14.32 12.05 6.46
C PHE A 78 -13.13 11.47 5.65
N GLU A 79 -11.93 11.44 6.24
CA GLU A 79 -10.72 10.92 5.59
C GLU A 79 -10.80 9.39 5.49
N ALA A 80 -11.35 8.73 6.51
CA ALA A 80 -11.57 7.29 6.49
C ALA A 80 -12.61 6.89 5.44
N GLN A 81 -13.68 7.67 5.32
CA GLN A 81 -14.70 7.45 4.30
C GLN A 81 -14.13 7.63 2.89
N GLU A 82 -13.39 8.72 2.64
CA GLU A 82 -12.72 8.95 1.35
C GLU A 82 -11.77 7.81 0.99
N GLN A 83 -10.93 7.37 1.93
CA GLN A 83 -10.03 6.25 1.72
C GLN A 83 -10.77 4.93 1.45
N ALA A 84 -11.85 4.66 2.18
CA ALA A 84 -12.66 3.46 1.97
C ALA A 84 -13.27 3.43 0.56
N LEU A 85 -13.83 4.56 0.11
CA LEU A 85 -14.41 4.68 -1.22
C LEU A 85 -13.37 4.49 -2.33
N GLU A 86 -12.20 5.14 -2.22
CA GLU A 86 -11.12 4.96 -3.17
C GLU A 86 -10.62 3.51 -3.25
N ILE A 87 -10.60 2.81 -2.11
CA ILE A 87 -10.22 1.41 -2.05
C ILE A 87 -11.28 0.55 -2.73
N LEU A 88 -12.56 0.75 -2.41
CA LEU A 88 -13.64 0.00 -3.03
C LEU A 88 -13.66 0.21 -4.55
N ASP A 89 -13.43 1.43 -5.03
CA ASP A 89 -13.32 1.75 -6.47
C ASP A 89 -12.28 0.92 -7.22
N ARG A 90 -11.21 0.50 -6.55
CA ARG A 90 -10.12 -0.26 -7.16
C ARG A 90 -10.22 -1.77 -6.90
N HIS A 91 -10.84 -2.17 -5.79
CA HIS A 91 -10.72 -3.53 -5.27
C HIS A 91 -12.05 -4.28 -5.15
N TYR A 92 -13.19 -3.59 -5.14
CA TYR A 92 -14.49 -4.26 -5.05
C TYR A 92 -15.02 -4.66 -6.43
N VAL A 93 -15.37 -5.94 -6.56
CA VAL A 93 -15.94 -6.54 -7.77
C VAL A 93 -17.10 -7.44 -7.35
N SER A 94 -18.28 -7.20 -7.91
CA SER A 94 -19.46 -8.04 -7.73
C SER A 94 -20.08 -8.35 -9.09
N GLY A 95 -19.78 -9.56 -9.60
CA GLY A 95 -20.18 -9.95 -10.95
C GLY A 95 -19.65 -8.98 -12.03
N PRO A 96 -20.52 -8.37 -12.86
CA PRO A 96 -20.10 -7.39 -13.86
C PRO A 96 -19.92 -5.96 -13.30
N ALA A 97 -20.31 -5.71 -12.05
CA ALA A 97 -20.25 -4.39 -11.42
C ALA A 97 -18.95 -4.25 -10.59
N THR A 98 -18.38 -3.05 -10.56
CA THR A 98 -17.14 -2.76 -9.85
C THR A 98 -17.24 -1.45 -9.08
N GLY A 99 -16.43 -1.32 -8.04
CA GLY A 99 -16.27 -0.07 -7.31
C GLY A 99 -17.28 0.14 -6.19
N HIS A 100 -17.23 1.32 -5.57
CA HIS A 100 -18.07 1.60 -4.39
C HIS A 100 -19.57 1.62 -4.72
N GLU A 101 -19.97 2.05 -5.91
CA GLU A 101 -21.36 2.01 -6.37
C GLU A 101 -21.89 0.57 -6.43
N ALA A 102 -21.05 -0.38 -6.85
CA ALA A 102 -21.40 -1.80 -6.85
C ALA A 102 -21.54 -2.35 -5.42
N ALA A 103 -20.71 -1.88 -4.48
CA ALA A 103 -20.82 -2.27 -3.07
C ALA A 103 -22.13 -1.76 -2.45
N ILE A 104 -22.53 -0.53 -2.78
CA ILE A 104 -23.83 0.03 -2.37
C ILE A 104 -24.98 -0.81 -2.93
N LEU A 105 -24.92 -1.17 -4.21
CA LEU A 105 -25.95 -2.00 -4.84
C LEU A 105 -26.03 -3.39 -4.17
N ALA A 106 -24.88 -4.01 -3.89
CA ALA A 106 -24.84 -5.31 -3.22
C ALA A 106 -25.49 -5.27 -1.84
N VAL A 107 -25.28 -4.20 -1.06
CA VAL A 107 -25.98 -4.00 0.22
C VAL A 107 -27.48 -3.80 0.02
N ILE A 108 -27.91 -3.06 -1.00
CA ILE A 108 -29.35 -2.86 -1.26
C ILE A 108 -30.02 -4.19 -1.64
N GLU A 109 -29.32 -5.07 -2.37
CA GLU A 109 -29.86 -6.34 -2.85
C GLU A 109 -29.77 -7.48 -1.83
N LEU A 110 -28.66 -7.55 -1.09
CA LEU A 110 -28.29 -8.69 -0.22
C LEU A 110 -28.24 -8.32 1.27
N GLY A 111 -28.33 -7.03 1.62
CA GLY A 111 -28.21 -6.56 3.00
C GLY A 111 -26.85 -6.90 3.60
N GLU A 112 -26.87 -7.44 4.82
CA GLU A 112 -25.66 -7.81 5.58
C GLU A 112 -24.85 -8.94 4.92
N ASP A 113 -25.47 -9.76 4.07
CA ASP A 113 -24.77 -10.85 3.36
C ASP A 113 -23.71 -10.35 2.38
N ALA A 114 -23.78 -9.08 1.95
CA ALA A 114 -22.77 -8.44 1.11
C ALA A 114 -21.53 -7.96 1.88
N LEU A 115 -21.61 -7.80 3.21
CA LEU A 115 -20.53 -7.21 4.00
C LEU A 115 -19.23 -8.00 3.97
N PRO A 116 -19.21 -9.35 4.05
CA PRO A 116 -17.95 -10.09 4.01
C PRO A 116 -17.10 -9.79 2.78
N ASP A 117 -17.72 -9.72 1.59
CA ASP A 117 -17.02 -9.42 0.33
C ASP A 117 -16.51 -7.97 0.29
N ILE A 118 -17.28 -7.03 0.84
CA ILE A 118 -16.89 -5.61 0.94
C ILE A 118 -15.70 -5.44 1.90
N ILE A 119 -15.76 -6.09 3.08
CA ILE A 119 -14.68 -6.05 4.06
C ILE A 119 -13.42 -6.72 3.49
N GLU A 120 -13.55 -7.83 2.77
CA GLU A 120 -12.40 -8.47 2.12
C GLU A 120 -11.76 -7.57 1.06
N ALA A 121 -12.56 -6.89 0.24
CA ALA A 121 -12.04 -5.90 -0.71
C ALA A 121 -11.31 -4.75 0.01
N LEU A 122 -11.84 -4.26 1.13
CA LEU A 122 -11.19 -3.26 1.96
C LEU A 122 -9.86 -3.77 2.54
N LYS A 123 -9.82 -4.99 3.09
CA LYS A 123 -8.57 -5.58 3.61
C LYS A 123 -7.49 -5.64 2.53
N VAL A 124 -7.83 -6.15 1.35
CA VAL A 124 -6.89 -6.26 0.22
C VAL A 124 -6.37 -4.87 -0.17
N GLY A 125 -7.26 -3.89 -0.34
CA GLY A 125 -6.85 -2.55 -0.74
C GLY A 125 -6.09 -1.79 0.35
N MET A 126 -6.48 -1.95 1.63
CA MET A 126 -5.77 -1.36 2.77
C MET A 126 -4.36 -1.94 2.91
N LYS A 127 -4.18 -3.24 2.66
CA LYS A 127 -2.85 -3.85 2.60
C LYS A 127 -1.97 -3.14 1.57
N THR A 128 -2.47 -3.02 0.33
CA THR A 128 -1.75 -2.30 -0.75
C THR A 128 -1.49 -0.84 -0.39
N HIS A 129 -2.46 -0.17 0.26
CA HIS A 129 -2.32 1.21 0.72
C HIS A 129 -1.18 1.37 1.74
N PHE A 130 -1.15 0.56 2.79
CA PHE A 130 -0.12 0.64 3.83
C PHE A 130 1.26 0.25 3.32
N GLN A 131 1.35 -0.77 2.46
CA GLN A 131 2.60 -1.13 1.79
C GLN A 131 3.12 0.04 0.93
N SER A 132 2.25 0.67 0.15
CA SER A 132 2.61 1.85 -0.65
C SER A 132 3.06 3.03 0.20
N ARG A 133 2.38 3.28 1.32
CA ARG A 133 2.76 4.33 2.28
C ARG A 133 4.15 4.07 2.89
N HIS A 134 4.44 2.83 3.27
CA HIS A 134 5.74 2.43 3.81
C HIS A 134 6.86 2.55 2.77
N MET A 135 6.62 2.12 1.53
CA MET A 135 7.56 2.30 0.42
C MET A 135 7.89 3.78 0.17
N ARG A 136 6.87 4.65 0.14
CA ARG A 136 7.07 6.11 0.01
C ARG A 136 7.87 6.67 1.19
N TRP A 137 7.61 6.21 2.40
CA TRP A 137 8.38 6.61 3.58
C TRP A 137 9.86 6.19 3.46
N ALA A 138 10.14 4.94 3.08
CA ALA A 138 11.50 4.43 2.91
C ALA A 138 12.26 5.23 1.84
N TYR A 139 11.60 5.49 0.70
CA TYR A 139 12.16 6.30 -0.37
C TYR A 139 12.39 7.76 0.05
N SER A 140 11.45 8.36 0.77
CA SER A 140 11.59 9.73 1.27
C SER A 140 12.77 9.86 2.24
N ARG A 141 12.88 8.89 3.16
CA ARG A 141 13.93 8.81 4.16
C ARG A 141 15.32 8.68 3.54
N LEU A 142 15.49 7.80 2.54
CA LEU A 142 16.80 7.44 2.00
C LEU A 142 17.20 8.22 0.74
N VAL A 143 16.25 8.72 -0.04
CA VAL A 143 16.49 9.29 -1.38
C VAL A 143 16.01 10.74 -1.47
N SER A 144 14.73 11.01 -1.19
CA SER A 144 14.12 12.32 -1.52
C SER A 144 14.76 13.50 -0.78
N SER A 145 15.24 13.27 0.45
CA SER A 145 15.90 14.29 1.28
C SER A 145 17.32 14.65 0.80
N ARG A 146 17.90 13.89 -0.14
CA ARG A 146 19.29 14.07 -0.60
C ARG A 146 19.42 15.08 -1.73
N PRO A 147 20.62 15.65 -1.93
CA PRO A 147 20.92 16.47 -3.10
C PRO A 147 20.61 15.75 -4.41
N TRP A 148 20.16 16.49 -5.42
CA TRP A 148 19.81 15.95 -6.75
C TRP A 148 20.88 15.03 -7.37
N ARG A 149 22.15 15.41 -7.23
CA ARG A 149 23.28 14.61 -7.74
C ARG A 149 23.36 13.23 -7.07
N GLU A 150 23.10 13.15 -5.78
CA GLU A 150 23.09 11.89 -5.04
C GLU A 150 21.88 11.05 -5.42
N ARG A 151 20.69 11.67 -5.56
CA ARG A 151 19.49 10.99 -6.05
C ARG A 151 19.72 10.33 -7.41
N CYS A 152 20.35 11.05 -8.34
CA CYS A 152 20.76 10.48 -9.64
C CYS A 152 21.77 9.33 -9.48
N ALA A 153 22.73 9.44 -8.56
CA ALA A 153 23.69 8.37 -8.31
C ALA A 153 23.02 7.11 -7.73
N ILE A 154 22.04 7.28 -6.84
CA ILE A 154 21.21 6.20 -6.30
C ILE A 154 20.38 5.56 -7.42
N ALA A 155 19.75 6.35 -8.30
CA ALA A 155 19.02 5.82 -9.44
C ALA A 155 19.91 4.97 -10.36
N ALA A 156 21.14 5.41 -10.64
CA ALA A 156 22.11 4.64 -11.40
C ALA A 156 22.47 3.33 -10.68
N ALA A 157 22.72 3.37 -9.36
CA ALA A 157 23.01 2.20 -8.55
C ALA A 157 21.83 1.21 -8.51
N CYS A 158 20.58 1.69 -8.42
CA CYS A 158 19.37 0.86 -8.50
C CYS A 158 19.29 0.14 -9.84
N ARG A 159 19.51 0.87 -10.95
CA ARG A 159 19.51 0.29 -12.30
C ARG A 159 20.55 -0.81 -12.44
N ASP A 160 21.76 -0.58 -11.95
CA ASP A 160 22.83 -1.58 -12.03
C ASP A 160 22.52 -2.80 -11.16
N ARG A 161 21.96 -2.58 -9.95
CA ARG A 161 21.58 -3.65 -9.02
C ARG A 161 20.45 -4.53 -9.54
N LEU A 162 19.50 -3.93 -10.26
CA LEU A 162 18.29 -4.58 -10.80
C LEU A 162 18.39 -4.87 -12.30
N ARG A 163 19.58 -4.77 -12.89
CA ARG A 163 19.78 -4.82 -14.35
C ARG A 163 19.12 -6.03 -15.02
N HIS A 164 19.17 -7.18 -14.38
CA HIS A 164 18.62 -8.44 -14.91
C HIS A 164 17.09 -8.51 -14.91
N LEU A 165 16.42 -7.55 -14.27
CA LEU A 165 14.98 -7.53 -14.06
C LEU A 165 14.30 -6.32 -14.73
N LEU A 166 15.08 -5.34 -15.18
CA LEU A 166 14.57 -4.14 -15.82
C LEU A 166 14.48 -4.33 -17.35
N PRO A 167 13.43 -3.81 -18.00
CA PRO A 167 13.37 -3.75 -19.45
C PRO A 167 14.45 -2.82 -20.02
N ASP A 168 14.92 -3.11 -21.24
CA ASP A 168 15.98 -2.37 -21.94
C ASP A 168 15.72 -0.85 -21.97
N ALA A 169 14.45 -0.46 -22.14
CA ALA A 169 14.04 0.95 -22.14
C ALA A 169 14.43 1.70 -20.84
N LEU A 170 14.43 1.04 -19.69
CA LEU A 170 14.87 1.62 -18.41
C LEU A 170 16.38 1.54 -18.21
N LEU A 171 17.04 0.54 -18.81
CA LEU A 171 18.49 0.39 -18.78
C LEU A 171 19.21 1.51 -19.56
N ASP A 172 18.62 1.92 -20.68
CA ASP A 172 19.15 2.97 -21.56
C ASP A 172 18.93 4.39 -21.03
N LEU A 173 18.09 4.58 -20.01
CA LEU A 173 17.84 5.90 -19.44
C LEU A 173 19.09 6.44 -18.72
N ALA A 174 19.41 7.70 -19.01
CA ALA A 174 20.37 8.44 -18.21
C ALA A 174 19.84 8.61 -16.77
N PRO A 175 20.72 8.65 -15.74
CA PRO A 175 20.28 8.64 -14.34
C PRO A 175 19.32 9.79 -13.96
N HIS A 176 19.48 10.97 -14.55
CA HIS A 176 18.60 12.12 -14.31
C HIS A 176 17.18 11.95 -14.89
N ARG A 177 16.99 11.01 -15.83
CA ARG A 177 15.68 10.65 -16.38
C ARG A 177 15.06 9.45 -15.66
N LEU A 178 15.89 8.61 -15.06
CA LEU A 178 15.45 7.47 -14.27
C LEU A 178 15.00 7.89 -12.87
N GLU A 179 15.68 8.84 -12.25
CA GLU A 179 15.41 9.28 -10.88
C GLU A 179 13.93 9.65 -10.65
N PRO A 180 13.26 10.45 -11.52
CA PRO A 180 11.87 10.85 -11.28
C PRO A 180 10.86 9.69 -11.30
N VAL A 181 11.20 8.58 -11.96
CA VAL A 181 10.33 7.39 -12.09
C VAL A 181 10.82 6.24 -11.21
N LEU A 182 11.89 6.43 -10.43
CA LEU A 182 12.54 5.37 -9.69
C LEU A 182 11.62 4.73 -8.65
N LEU A 183 10.82 5.54 -7.95
CA LEU A 183 9.89 5.05 -6.95
C LEU A 183 8.84 4.12 -7.58
N ASP A 184 8.26 4.52 -8.72
CA ASP A 184 7.27 3.71 -9.42
C ASP A 184 7.86 2.37 -9.91
N VAL A 185 9.09 2.42 -10.44
CA VAL A 185 9.83 1.21 -10.85
C VAL A 185 10.05 0.27 -9.66
N LEU A 186 10.47 0.80 -8.51
CA LEU A 186 10.71 0.00 -7.31
C LEU A 186 9.40 -0.56 -6.72
N THR A 187 8.32 0.23 -6.73
CA THR A 187 7.00 -0.24 -6.30
C THR A 187 6.47 -1.37 -7.20
N ALA A 188 6.62 -1.24 -8.52
CA ALA A 188 6.27 -2.30 -9.46
C ALA A 188 7.11 -3.56 -9.22
N TYR A 189 8.42 -3.40 -8.99
CA TYR A 189 9.32 -4.51 -8.69
C TYR A 189 8.87 -5.30 -7.45
N VAL A 190 8.63 -4.62 -6.33
CA VAL A 190 8.19 -5.25 -5.07
C VAL A 190 6.83 -5.92 -5.23
N GLY A 191 5.91 -5.29 -5.97
CA GLY A 191 4.62 -5.89 -6.30
C GLY A 191 4.78 -7.22 -7.04
N CYS A 192 5.59 -7.25 -8.10
CA CYS A 192 5.82 -8.46 -8.90
C CYS A 192 6.53 -9.58 -8.12
N THR A 193 7.51 -9.26 -7.27
CA THR A 193 8.18 -10.29 -6.47
C THR A 193 7.25 -10.89 -5.42
N SER A 194 6.38 -10.07 -4.81
CA SER A 194 5.37 -10.56 -3.87
C SER A 194 4.38 -11.53 -4.52
N THR A 195 3.87 -11.22 -5.73
CA THR A 195 2.96 -12.10 -6.47
C THR A 195 3.64 -13.43 -6.86
N LEU A 196 4.90 -13.37 -7.31
CA LEU A 196 5.64 -14.58 -7.68
C LEU A 196 5.92 -15.49 -6.47
N PHE A 197 6.24 -14.92 -5.31
CA PHE A 197 6.42 -15.70 -4.08
C PHE A 197 5.14 -16.38 -3.61
N GLN A 198 3.97 -15.74 -3.76
CA GLN A 198 2.67 -16.34 -3.43
C GLN A 198 2.31 -17.51 -4.36
N VAL A 199 2.62 -17.41 -5.66
CA VAL A 199 2.34 -18.49 -6.63
C VAL A 199 3.26 -19.71 -6.45
N VAL A 200 4.50 -19.51 -5.99
CA VAL A 200 5.46 -20.60 -5.77
C VAL A 200 5.29 -21.26 -4.40
N SER A 201 4.66 -20.58 -3.43
CA SER A 201 4.50 -21.07 -2.05
C SER A 201 3.10 -21.62 -1.73
N GLY A 202 2.15 -21.54 -2.67
CA GLY A 202 0.82 -22.16 -2.60
C GLY A 202 0.79 -23.50 -3.31
#